data_AF-A0AAV4RF63-F1
#
_entry.id   AF-A0AAV4RF63-F1
#
_cell.length_a   1.000
_cell.length_b   1.000
_cell.length_c   1.000
_cell.angle_alpha   90.00
_cell.angle_beta   90.00
_cell.angle_gamma   90.00
#
_symmetry.space_group_name_H-M   'P 1'
#
loop_
_entity.id
_entity.type
_entity.pdbx_description
1 polymer ?
#
loop_
_entity_poly.entity_id
_entity_poly.type
_entity_poly.pdbx_seq_one_letter_code
_entity_poly.pdbx_strand_id
1 'polypeptide(L)'
;MSSTEEKFTLIWKIENVSFTTKCLAQPILSPCFNLNSMDKTRWFLKFYARGVSSERFLSVWLCRDDKDSVQKQSVLVLKDILLLLMDHTNLQKKWI
;
A
#
# COMPACT_ATOMS: atom_id res chain seq x y z
N MET A 1 -24.76 17.84 -6.99
CA MET A 1 -23.87 17.63 -5.84
C MET A 1 -22.51 17.23 -6.40
N SER A 2 -21.52 18.12 -6.38
CA SER A 2 -20.18 17.77 -6.84
C SER A 2 -19.52 16.88 -5.79
N SER A 3 -19.30 15.61 -6.10
CA SER A 3 -18.45 14.76 -5.27
C SER A 3 -17.01 15.28 -5.38
N THR A 4 -16.58 16.08 -4.42
CA THR A 4 -15.18 16.45 -4.26
C THR A 4 -14.40 15.16 -3.96
N GLU A 5 -13.68 14.64 -4.95
CA GLU A 5 -12.74 13.54 -4.74
C GLU A 5 -11.66 14.04 -3.76
N GLU A 6 -11.69 13.58 -2.51
CA GLU A 6 -10.59 13.83 -1.57
C GLU A 6 -9.38 13.03 -2.03
N LYS A 7 -8.28 13.73 -2.31
CA LYS A 7 -7.02 13.10 -2.69
C LYS A 7 -6.17 12.92 -1.45
N PHE A 8 -5.68 11.71 -1.27
CA PHE A 8 -4.76 11.35 -0.20
C PHE A 8 -3.48 10.77 -0.80
N THR A 9 -2.33 11.21 -0.28
CA THR A 9 -1.03 10.71 -0.68
C THR A 9 -0.34 10.08 0.52
N LEU A 10 0.08 8.83 0.38
CA LEU A 10 0.89 8.12 1.35
C LEU A 10 2.28 7.87 0.77
N ILE A 11 3.32 8.27 1.51
CA ILE A 11 4.69 7.88 1.22
C ILE A 11 5.12 6.86 2.28
N TRP A 12 5.37 5.63 1.84
CA TRP A 12 5.83 4.54 2.71
C TRP A 12 7.23 4.10 2.29
N LYS A 13 8.21 4.36 3.15
CA LYS A 13 9.59 3.94 2.95
C LYS A 13 9.81 2.56 3.58
N ILE A 14 10.33 1.62 2.79
CA ILE A 14 10.69 0.28 3.25
C ILE A 14 12.18 0.09 3.03
N GLU A 15 12.92 -0.14 4.10
CA GLU A 15 14.36 -0.40 4.06
C GLU A 15 14.62 -1.90 4.15
N ASN A 16 15.73 -2.37 3.58
CA ASN A 16 16.15 -3.78 3.65
C ASN A 16 15.09 -4.79 3.15
N VAL A 17 14.33 -4.44 2.10
CA VAL A 17 13.28 -5.29 1.51
C VAL A 17 13.78 -6.70 1.20
N SER A 18 15.01 -6.83 0.69
CA SER A 18 15.65 -8.12 0.37
C SER A 18 15.75 -9.07 1.57
N PHE A 19 15.89 -8.55 2.79
CA PHE A 19 15.94 -9.35 4.00
C PHE A 19 14.54 -9.72 4.54
N THR A 20 13.53 -8.94 4.15
CA THR A 20 12.21 -8.96 4.79
C THR A 20 11.28 -10.00 4.14
N THR A 21 11.44 -10.29 2.84
CA THR A 21 10.55 -11.19 2.10
C THR A 21 11.31 -12.42 1.60
N LYS A 22 11.36 -13.45 2.44
CA LYS A 22 11.99 -14.73 2.08
C LYS A 22 11.04 -15.66 1.33
N CYS A 23 9.72 -15.49 1.47
CA CYS A 23 8.71 -16.40 0.91
C CYS A 23 7.66 -15.68 0.06
N LEU A 24 7.05 -16.42 -0.86
CA LEU A 24 5.79 -16.05 -1.53
C LEU A 24 4.68 -15.79 -0.51
N ALA A 25 3.72 -14.94 -0.88
CA ALA A 25 2.53 -14.63 -0.08
C ALA A 25 2.81 -14.04 1.32
N GLN A 26 4.03 -13.59 1.58
CA GLN A 26 4.40 -12.92 2.82
C GLN A 26 4.42 -11.40 2.61
N PRO A 27 3.42 -10.65 3.13
CA PRO A 27 3.39 -9.21 2.97
C PRO A 27 4.24 -8.52 4.04
N ILE A 28 4.83 -7.39 3.66
CA ILE A 28 5.21 -6.32 4.58
C ILE A 28 3.97 -5.44 4.77
N LEU A 29 3.68 -5.03 6.01
CA LEU A 29 2.54 -4.17 6.33
C LEU A 29 3.00 -2.72 6.49
N SER A 30 2.28 -1.78 5.89
CA SER A 30 2.49 -0.36 6.20
C SER A 30 1.95 -0.03 7.60
N PRO A 31 2.41 1.09 8.19
CA PRO A 31 1.66 1.72 9.25
C PRO A 31 0.21 1.99 8.82
N CYS A 32 -0.72 1.91 9.77
CA CYS A 32 -2.10 2.29 9.53
C CYS A 32 -2.23 3.81 9.34
N PHE A 33 -3.17 4.22 8.49
CA PHE A 33 -3.54 5.62 8.30
C PHE A 33 -5.05 5.79 8.36
N ASN A 34 -5.51 6.97 8.77
CA ASN A 34 -6.92 7.32 8.88
C ASN A 34 -7.31 8.31 7.78
N LEU A 35 -8.50 8.12 7.21
CA LEU A 35 -9.07 9.07 6.26
C LEU A 35 -10.23 9.81 6.90
N ASN A 36 -10.05 11.11 7.13
CA ASN A 36 -11.06 11.94 7.81
C ASN A 36 -12.35 12.06 6.98
N SER A 37 -12.24 12.18 5.66
CA SER A 37 -13.40 12.17 4.73
C SER A 37 -14.23 10.90 4.77
N MET A 38 -13.62 9.79 5.16
CA MET A 38 -14.27 8.50 5.23
C MET A 38 -14.52 8.12 6.68
N ASP A 39 -15.16 9.00 7.46
CA ASP A 39 -15.58 8.70 8.84
C ASP A 39 -14.43 8.20 9.74
N LYS A 40 -13.20 8.66 9.49
CA LYS A 40 -11.96 8.19 10.16
C LYS A 40 -11.68 6.70 10.02
N THR A 41 -12.21 6.05 8.98
CA THR A 41 -11.88 4.67 8.62
C THR A 41 -10.37 4.49 8.56
N ARG A 42 -9.93 3.31 8.99
CA ARG A 42 -8.51 2.99 9.13
C ARG A 42 -8.08 2.00 8.04
N TRP A 43 -6.96 2.31 7.39
CA TRP A 43 -6.47 1.60 6.24
C TRP A 43 -4.97 1.32 6.37
N PHE A 44 -4.47 0.34 5.62
CA PHE A 44 -3.05 0.02 5.52
C PHE A 44 -2.77 -0.64 4.17
N LEU A 45 -1.50 -0.68 3.79
CA LEU A 45 -1.03 -1.38 2.59
C LEU A 45 -0.38 -2.70 2.96
N LYS A 46 -0.63 -3.73 2.15
CA LYS A 46 0.17 -4.96 2.11
C LYS A 46 1.06 -4.94 0.89
N PHE A 47 2.37 -5.06 1.09
CA PHE A 47 3.34 -5.16 0.00
C PHE A 47 3.96 -6.55 -0.03
N TYR A 48 3.74 -7.27 -1.13
CA TYR A 48 4.29 -8.59 -1.37
C TYR A 48 5.47 -8.47 -2.33
N ALA A 49 6.69 -8.43 -1.80
CA ALA A 49 7.88 -8.23 -2.62
C ALA A 49 8.29 -9.47 -3.45
N ARG A 50 7.68 -10.63 -3.20
CA ARG A 50 7.79 -11.82 -4.06
C ARG A 50 6.44 -12.21 -4.67
N GLY A 51 5.45 -11.31 -4.66
CA GLY A 51 4.10 -11.61 -5.11
C GLY A 51 3.31 -12.53 -4.17
N VAL A 52 2.05 -12.77 -4.52
CA VAL A 52 1.12 -13.60 -3.73
C VAL A 52 1.06 -15.02 -4.27
N SER A 53 0.76 -15.18 -5.56
CA SER A 53 0.63 -16.48 -6.23
C SER A 53 1.77 -16.78 -7.20
N SER A 54 2.60 -15.80 -7.51
CA SER A 54 3.71 -15.92 -8.47
C SER A 54 4.80 -14.92 -8.14
N GLU A 55 6.06 -15.36 -8.24
CA GLU A 55 7.24 -14.52 -8.00
C GLU A 55 7.56 -13.58 -9.15
N ARG A 56 6.80 -13.66 -10.25
CA ARG A 56 7.02 -12.82 -11.44
C ARG A 56 6.61 -11.37 -11.22
N PHE A 57 5.81 -11.09 -10.21
CA PHE A 57 5.26 -9.76 -9.98
C PHE A 57 5.32 -9.39 -8.50
N LEU A 58 5.54 -8.11 -8.26
CA LEU A 58 5.28 -7.49 -6.97
C LEU A 58 3.78 -7.22 -6.85
N SER A 59 3.25 -7.19 -5.63
CA SER A 59 1.85 -6.83 -5.42
C SER A 59 1.71 -5.84 -4.26
N VAL A 60 0.91 -4.80 -4.45
CA VAL A 60 0.51 -3.84 -3.41
C VAL A 60 -1.00 -3.89 -3.29
N TRP A 61 -1.49 -4.16 -2.09
CA TRP A 61 -2.91 -4.25 -1.80
C TRP A 61 -3.28 -3.20 -0.78
N LEU A 62 -4.38 -2.49 -1.02
CA LEU A 62 -4.98 -1.61 -0.04
C LEU A 62 -6.00 -2.40 0.79
N CYS A 63 -5.83 -2.36 2.10
CA CYS A 63 -6.65 -3.11 3.05
C CYS A 63 -7.26 -2.16 4.06
N ARG A 64 -8.52 -2.44 4.43
CA ARG A 64 -9.18 -1.81 5.56
C ARG A 64 -8.82 -2.58 6.83
N ASP A 65 -8.56 -1.88 7.93
CA ASP A 65 -8.37 -2.50 9.24
C ASP A 65 -9.68 -3.14 9.70
N ASP A 66 -9.63 -4.41 10.11
CA ASP A 66 -10.78 -5.17 10.58
C ASP A 66 -11.26 -4.72 11.96
N LYS A 67 -10.40 -4.00 12.70
CA LYS A 67 -10.75 -3.35 13.96
C LYS A 67 -11.44 -1.99 13.77
N ASP A 68 -11.66 -1.58 12.54
CA ASP A 68 -12.43 -0.38 12.23
C ASP A 68 -13.90 -0.61 12.60
N SER A 69 -14.40 0.13 13.60
CA SER A 69 -15.77 0.03 14.10
C SER A 69 -16.81 0.67 13.16
N VAL A 70 -16.36 1.34 12.10
CA VAL A 70 -17.24 2.05 11.16
C VAL A 70 -17.92 1.05 10.22
N GLN A 71 -19.23 0.83 10.37
CA GLN A 71 -19.99 -0.13 9.56
C GLN A 71 -20.30 0.34 8.12
N LYS A 72 -19.96 1.58 7.79
CA LYS A 72 -20.23 2.14 6.46
C LYS A 72 -19.32 1.53 5.41
N GLN A 73 -19.89 1.15 4.28
CA GLN A 73 -19.10 0.73 3.11
C GLN A 73 -18.43 1.96 2.51
N SER A 74 -17.10 1.99 2.57
CA SER A 74 -16.26 3.02 1.97
C SER A 74 -15.35 2.35 0.95
N VAL A 75 -15.33 2.88 -0.27
CA VAL A 75 -14.49 2.38 -1.36
C VAL A 75 -13.34 3.36 -1.57
N LEU A 76 -12.13 2.92 -1.25
CA LEU A 76 -10.91 3.66 -1.55
C LEU A 76 -10.24 3.02 -2.77
N VAL A 77 -10.01 3.82 -3.81
CA VAL A 77 -9.37 3.37 -5.04
C VAL A 77 -7.94 3.88 -5.05
N LEU A 78 -6.98 2.97 -5.17
CA LEU A 78 -5.58 3.31 -5.44
C LEU A 78 -5.49 3.83 -6.88
N LYS A 79 -5.22 5.13 -7.03
CA LYS A 79 -4.83 5.76 -8.29
C LYS A 79 -3.36 6.14 -8.14
N ASP A 80 -2.54 5.70 -9.10
CA ASP A 80 -1.09 5.92 -9.18
C ASP A 80 -0.27 5.24 -8.07
N ILE A 81 0.51 4.21 -8.44
CA ILE A 81 1.49 3.58 -7.55
C ILE A 81 2.89 3.88 -8.08
N LEU A 82 3.61 4.74 -7.38
CA LEU A 82 5.03 4.99 -7.66
C LEU A 82 5.88 4.12 -6.73
N LEU A 83 6.61 3.16 -7.31
CA LEU A 83 7.52 2.30 -6.57
C LEU A 83 8.97 2.77 -6.83
N LEU A 84 9.56 3.44 -5.85
CA LEU A 84 10.95 3.90 -5.91
C LEU A 84 11.84 2.85 -5.24
N LEU A 85 12.55 2.06 -6.04
CA LEU A 85 13.61 1.19 -5.55
C LEU A 85 14.88 2.03 -5.43
N MET A 86 15.30 2.30 -4.20
CA MET A 86 16.58 2.93 -3.91
C MET A 86 17.54 1.85 -3.44
N ASP A 87 18.40 1.40 -4.33
CA ASP A 87 19.66 0.77 -3.92
C ASP A 87 20.59 1.92 -3.50
N HIS A 88 21.29 1.79 -2.37
CA HIS A 88 22.32 2.75 -1.95
C HIS A 88 23.42 2.92 -3.01
N THR A 89 23.45 2.10 -4.06
CA THR A 89 24.43 2.15 -5.14
C THR A 89 23.92 2.67 -6.50
N ASN A 90 22.62 2.80 -6.78
CA ASN A 90 22.13 3.45 -8.02
C ASN A 90 20.60 3.65 -8.07
N LEU A 91 20.16 4.83 -8.53
CA LEU A 91 18.76 5.16 -8.77
C LEU A 91 18.27 4.55 -10.10
N GLN A 92 17.38 3.56 -10.04
CA GLN A 92 16.64 3.08 -11.21
C GLN A 92 15.16 3.38 -11.00
N LYS A 93 14.63 4.41 -11.69
CA LYS A 93 13.18 4.69 -11.73
C LYS A 93 12.52 3.69 -12.68
N LYS A 94 11.54 2.92 -12.20
CA LYS A 94 10.72 2.05 -13.03
C LYS A 94 9.25 2.44 -12.88
N TRP A 95 8.63 2.84 -13.99
CA TRP A 95 7.18 3.04 -14.08
C TRP A 95 6.54 1.67 -14.35
N ILE A 96 5.46 1.35 -13.64
CA ILE A 96 4.66 0.11 -13.82
C ILE A 96 3.23 0.53 -14.13
#